data_AF-A0A975FZ56-F1
#
_entry.id   AF-A0A975FZ56-F1
#
_cell.length_a   1.000
_cell.length_b   1.000
_cell.length_c   1.000
_cell.angle_alpha   90.00
_cell.angle_beta   90.00
_cell.angle_gamma   90.00
#
_symmetry.space_group_name_H-M   'P 1'
#
loop_
_entity.id
_entity.type
_entity.pdbx_description
1 polymer ?
#
loop_
_entity_poly.entity_id
_entity_poly.type
_entity_poly.pdbx_seq_one_letter_code
_entity_poly.pdbx_strand_id
1 'polypeptide(L)'
;MTAESSTHSEVRQTVTSAVRAELALLDIHPARPQEVAEARRFAAALIGGTIVSPAGLQRVHEYSGAGLFLHRDEDELTGVLALVMLSAAGHDAIRHETFDALDPDLAHVAAIGEDPAALYGWGIAATRKMAARRLVDGLSAIANGPVGHLPYYSRAATPQGERLLIERIGFRPYPGSTTGLLQLAPHLGSRIAA
;
A
#
# COMPACT_ATOMS: atom_id res chain seq x y z
N MET A 1 -22.90 45.22 14.27
CA MET A 1 -22.56 44.40 13.09
C MET A 1 -21.05 44.25 13.09
N THR A 2 -20.57 43.20 13.76
CA THR A 2 -19.14 42.93 13.91
C THR A 2 -18.99 41.45 13.60
N ALA A 3 -18.36 41.14 12.47
CA ALA A 3 -18.26 39.81 11.92
C ALA A 3 -17.37 38.92 12.81
N GLU A 4 -17.92 37.78 13.20
CA GLU A 4 -17.18 36.69 13.82
C GLU A 4 -16.17 36.13 12.80
N SER A 5 -14.89 36.23 13.12
CA SER A 5 -13.83 35.51 12.42
C SER A 5 -13.89 34.04 12.85
N SER A 6 -14.65 33.24 12.10
CA SER A 6 -14.62 31.78 12.22
C SER A 6 -13.30 31.24 11.69
N THR A 7 -12.39 30.89 12.61
CA THR A 7 -11.18 30.11 12.32
C THR A 7 -11.60 28.67 12.00
N HIS A 8 -11.86 28.36 10.72
CA HIS A 8 -11.87 26.97 10.27
C HIS A 8 -10.42 26.49 10.18
N SER A 9 -9.95 25.77 11.20
CA SER A 9 -8.76 24.94 11.09
C SER A 9 -9.14 23.71 10.26
N GLU A 10 -9.01 23.82 8.94
CA GLU A 10 -9.19 22.70 8.02
C GLU A 10 -8.10 21.66 8.30
N VAL A 11 -8.48 20.53 8.91
CA VAL A 11 -7.55 19.43 9.17
C VAL A 11 -7.15 18.86 7.81
N ARG A 12 -5.93 19.17 7.36
CA ARG A 12 -5.39 18.62 6.11
C ARG A 12 -5.43 17.10 6.18
N GLN A 13 -6.22 16.47 5.31
CA GLN A 13 -6.28 15.02 5.19
C GLN A 13 -4.91 14.50 4.73
N THR A 14 -4.35 13.55 5.48
CA THR A 14 -3.06 12.91 5.11
C THR A 14 -3.30 11.84 4.05
N VAL A 15 -2.29 11.55 3.22
CA VAL A 15 -2.35 10.46 2.23
C VAL A 15 -2.73 9.13 2.89
N THR A 16 -2.14 8.82 4.06
CA THR A 16 -2.48 7.63 4.86
C THR A 16 -3.97 7.57 5.21
N SER A 17 -4.56 8.67 5.69
CA SER A 17 -5.98 8.70 6.04
C SER A 17 -6.89 8.58 4.80
N ALA A 18 -6.48 9.13 3.66
CA ALA A 18 -7.24 9.02 2.42
C ALA A 18 -7.17 7.60 1.82
N VAL A 19 -6.00 6.95 1.85
CA VAL A 19 -5.85 5.53 1.47
C VAL A 19 -6.75 4.64 2.33
N ARG A 20 -6.77 4.85 3.65
CA ARG A 20 -7.65 4.11 4.57
C ARG A 20 -9.12 4.31 4.22
N ALA A 21 -9.53 5.54 3.93
CA ALA A 21 -10.92 5.86 3.58
C ALA A 21 -11.36 5.18 2.27
N GLU A 22 -10.53 5.25 1.22
CA GLU A 22 -10.81 4.58 -0.06
C GLU A 22 -10.93 3.06 0.08
N LEU A 23 -10.01 2.43 0.82
CA LEU A 23 -10.05 0.98 1.06
C LEU A 23 -11.27 0.56 1.88
N ALA A 24 -11.69 1.38 2.85
CA ALA A 24 -12.86 1.10 3.67
C ALA A 24 -14.16 1.03 2.86
N LEU A 25 -14.27 1.77 1.73
CA LEU A 25 -15.43 1.69 0.83
C LEU A 25 -15.61 0.29 0.20
N LEU A 26 -14.55 -0.52 0.19
CA LEU A 26 -14.52 -1.88 -0.33
C LEU A 26 -14.41 -2.94 0.78
N ASP A 27 -14.67 -2.53 2.03
CA ASP A 27 -14.60 -3.38 3.22
C ASP A 27 -13.18 -3.92 3.48
N ILE A 28 -12.17 -3.10 3.16
CA ILE A 28 -10.76 -3.38 3.39
C ILE A 28 -10.27 -2.43 4.47
N HIS A 29 -9.93 -2.96 5.64
CA HIS A 29 -9.64 -2.17 6.83
C HIS A 29 -8.21 -2.37 7.32
N PRO A 30 -7.57 -1.38 7.96
CA PRO A 30 -6.26 -1.57 8.59
C PRO A 30 -6.28 -2.73 9.59
N ALA A 31 -5.23 -3.54 9.59
CA ALA A 31 -5.09 -4.60 10.58
C ALA A 31 -4.97 -4.03 12.00
N ARG A 32 -5.56 -4.71 12.99
CA ARG A 32 -5.22 -4.47 14.40
C ARG A 32 -3.89 -5.16 14.74
N PRO A 33 -3.16 -4.71 15.78
CA PRO A 33 -1.89 -5.33 16.16
C PRO A 33 -1.97 -6.85 16.37
N GLN A 34 -3.08 -7.33 16.95
CA GLN A 34 -3.31 -8.75 17.23
C GLN A 34 -3.53 -9.58 15.94
N GLU A 35 -3.89 -8.94 14.82
CA GLU A 35 -4.20 -9.61 13.55
C GLU A 35 -2.97 -9.75 12.65
N VAL A 36 -1.88 -9.03 12.92
CA VAL A 36 -0.69 -9.02 12.05
C VAL A 36 -0.10 -10.42 11.85
N ALA A 37 -0.02 -11.21 12.93
CA ALA A 37 0.52 -12.57 12.86
C ALA A 37 -0.38 -13.51 12.05
N GLU A 38 -1.71 -13.39 12.18
CA GLU A 38 -2.69 -14.15 11.38
C GLU A 38 -2.56 -13.77 9.90
N ALA A 39 -2.59 -12.48 9.59
CA ALA A 39 -2.48 -11.95 8.23
C ALA A 39 -1.19 -12.36 7.54
N ARG A 40 -0.06 -12.32 8.25
CA ARG A 40 1.23 -12.80 7.73
C ARG A 40 1.17 -14.29 7.39
N ARG A 41 0.64 -15.13 8.29
CA ARG A 41 0.51 -16.58 8.04
C ARG A 41 -0.38 -16.86 6.84
N PHE A 42 -1.51 -16.16 6.74
CA PHE A 42 -2.43 -16.22 5.61
C PHE A 42 -1.71 -15.89 4.28
N ALA A 43 -0.99 -14.77 4.23
CA ALA A 43 -0.25 -14.36 3.04
C ALA A 43 0.86 -15.37 2.68
N ALA A 44 1.61 -15.87 3.66
CA ALA A 44 2.68 -16.84 3.45
C ALA A 44 2.16 -18.16 2.83
N ALA A 45 0.97 -18.62 3.25
CA ALA A 45 0.37 -19.84 2.73
C ALA A 45 -0.03 -19.73 1.24
N LEU A 46 -0.30 -18.52 0.75
CA LEU A 46 -0.77 -18.28 -0.61
C LEU A 46 0.34 -17.81 -1.57
N ILE A 47 1.20 -16.90 -1.11
CA ILE A 47 2.28 -16.34 -1.91
C ILE A 47 3.46 -17.34 -1.99
N GLY A 48 3.67 -18.10 -0.92
CA GLY A 48 4.86 -18.94 -0.77
C GLY A 48 6.13 -18.12 -0.60
N GLY A 49 7.28 -18.82 -0.60
CA GLY A 49 8.60 -18.20 -0.52
C GLY A 49 8.88 -17.49 0.82
N THR A 50 9.95 -16.69 0.81
CA THR A 50 10.33 -15.85 1.94
C THR A 50 9.57 -14.53 1.85
N ILE A 51 8.64 -14.31 2.78
CA ILE A 51 8.00 -13.01 3.00
C ILE A 51 8.49 -12.42 4.33
N VAL A 52 8.34 -11.11 4.48
CA VAL A 52 8.65 -10.36 5.72
C VAL A 52 8.18 -11.10 6.98
N SER A 53 8.97 -10.98 8.04
CA SER A 53 8.62 -11.52 9.35
C SER A 53 7.39 -10.82 9.94
N PRO A 54 6.62 -11.46 10.85
CA PRO A 54 5.54 -10.79 11.56
C PRO A 54 5.98 -9.50 12.26
N ALA A 55 7.17 -9.51 12.87
CA ALA A 55 7.73 -8.35 13.56
C ALA A 55 8.06 -7.20 12.58
N GLY A 56 8.65 -7.51 11.42
CA GLY A 56 8.91 -6.51 10.39
C GLY A 56 7.62 -5.90 9.82
N LEU A 57 6.63 -6.75 9.55
CA LEU A 57 5.31 -6.31 9.08
C LEU A 57 4.61 -5.41 10.10
N GLN A 58 4.62 -5.80 11.38
CA GLN A 58 4.07 -5.02 12.47
C GLN A 58 4.78 -3.67 12.61
N ARG A 59 6.12 -3.68 12.59
CA ARG A 59 6.95 -2.46 12.70
C ARG A 59 6.61 -1.43 11.62
N VAL A 60 6.54 -1.85 10.36
CA VAL A 60 6.16 -0.96 9.24
C VAL A 60 4.72 -0.50 9.37
N HIS A 61 3.80 -1.38 9.76
CA HIS A 61 2.38 -1.05 9.93
C HIS A 61 2.15 0.00 11.02
N GLU A 62 2.78 -0.16 12.19
CA GLU A 62 2.69 0.77 13.31
C GLU A 62 3.35 2.11 12.98
N TYR A 63 4.51 2.08 12.32
CA TYR A 63 5.27 3.29 11.98
C TYR A 63 4.58 4.18 10.93
N SER A 64 4.00 3.56 9.89
CA SER A 64 3.34 4.28 8.78
C SER A 64 1.85 4.52 8.99
N GLY A 65 1.22 3.73 9.85
CA GLY A 65 -0.24 3.67 9.98
C GLY A 65 -0.94 3.14 8.72
N ALA A 66 -0.25 2.61 7.71
CA ALA A 66 -0.90 2.09 6.50
C ALA A 66 -0.12 0.92 5.88
N GLY A 67 0.51 0.10 6.70
CA GLY A 67 1.35 -1.01 6.20
C GLY A 67 0.59 -2.29 5.82
N LEU A 68 -0.62 -2.48 6.34
CA LEU A 68 -1.33 -3.76 6.30
C LEU A 68 -2.83 -3.56 6.44
N PHE A 69 -3.58 -4.18 5.53
CA PHE A 69 -5.03 -4.10 5.43
C PHE A 69 -5.62 -5.49 5.20
N LEU A 70 -6.80 -5.71 5.74
CA LEU A 70 -7.48 -6.99 5.77
C LEU A 70 -8.88 -6.84 5.18
N HIS A 71 -9.30 -7.86 4.44
CA HIS A 71 -10.69 -8.07 4.06
C HIS A 71 -11.18 -9.33 4.77
N ARG A 72 -12.34 -9.22 5.43
CA ARG A 72 -13.02 -10.35 6.06
C ARG A 72 -14.39 -10.57 5.40
N ASP A 73 -14.83 -11.81 5.42
CA ASP A 73 -16.15 -12.23 4.95
C ASP A 73 -16.73 -13.10 6.05
N GLU A 74 -17.81 -12.66 6.70
CA GLU A 74 -18.38 -13.31 7.89
C GLU A 74 -17.31 -13.63 8.97
N ASP A 75 -16.48 -12.62 9.30
CA ASP A 75 -15.32 -12.70 10.22
C ASP A 75 -14.14 -13.59 9.76
N GLU A 76 -14.28 -14.34 8.68
CA GLU A 76 -13.18 -15.12 8.12
C GLU A 76 -12.21 -14.21 7.33
N LEU A 77 -10.91 -14.32 7.61
CA LEU A 77 -9.89 -13.63 6.83
C LEU A 77 -9.86 -14.19 5.41
N THR A 78 -10.21 -13.35 4.42
CA THR A 78 -10.29 -13.75 3.01
C THR A 78 -9.37 -12.96 2.10
N GLY A 79 -8.81 -11.85 2.59
CA GLY A 79 -7.89 -11.01 1.84
C GLY A 79 -6.90 -10.27 2.72
N VAL A 80 -5.66 -10.16 2.23
CA VAL A 80 -4.58 -9.36 2.82
C VAL A 80 -4.00 -8.47 1.73
N LEU A 81 -3.85 -7.19 2.04
CA LEU A 81 -3.15 -6.20 1.23
C LEU A 81 -2.10 -5.51 2.10
N ALA A 82 -0.84 -5.55 1.68
CA ALA A 82 0.27 -4.88 2.35
C ALA A 82 0.89 -3.83 1.42
N LEU A 83 1.16 -2.66 1.99
CA LEU A 83 1.75 -1.51 1.31
C LEU A 83 2.92 -1.01 2.14
N VAL A 84 3.91 -0.39 1.49
CA VAL A 84 4.89 0.47 2.19
C VAL A 84 4.76 1.86 1.59
N MET A 85 4.39 2.82 2.45
CA MET A 85 4.46 4.24 2.13
C MET A 85 5.93 4.63 2.25
N LEU A 86 6.56 5.06 1.14
CA LEU A 86 8.00 5.29 1.11
C LEU A 86 8.31 6.74 1.46
N SER A 87 9.32 6.93 2.31
CA SER A 87 9.97 8.23 2.49
C SER A 87 10.75 8.61 1.22
N ALA A 88 11.30 9.82 1.17
CA ALA A 88 12.21 10.19 0.08
C ALA A 88 13.42 9.25 -0.03
N ALA A 89 14.01 8.87 1.12
CA ALA A 89 15.12 7.92 1.15
C ALA A 89 14.69 6.52 0.66
N GLY A 90 13.49 6.08 1.00
CA GLY A 90 12.95 4.81 0.52
C GLY A 90 12.65 4.80 -0.98
N HIS A 91 12.15 5.92 -1.51
CA HIS A 91 11.97 6.08 -2.95
C HIS A 91 13.30 5.98 -3.69
N ASP A 92 14.34 6.65 -3.18
CA ASP A 92 15.68 6.55 -3.73
C ASP A 92 16.21 5.11 -3.64
N ALA A 93 16.03 4.42 -2.52
CA ALA A 93 16.43 3.02 -2.37
C ALA A 93 15.72 2.10 -3.37
N ILE A 94 14.44 2.35 -3.69
CA ILE A 94 13.71 1.60 -4.72
C ILE A 94 14.31 1.86 -6.11
N ARG A 95 14.56 3.12 -6.47
CA ARG A 95 15.12 3.48 -7.80
C ARG A 95 16.52 2.90 -8.04
N HIS A 96 17.29 2.70 -6.97
CA HIS A 96 18.61 2.08 -7.01
C HIS A 96 18.57 0.58 -6.69
N GLU A 97 17.38 -0.01 -6.53
CA GLU A 97 17.15 -1.42 -6.22
C GLU A 97 17.82 -1.93 -4.93
N THR A 98 18.11 -1.04 -3.98
CA THR A 98 18.71 -1.36 -2.68
C THR A 98 17.69 -1.50 -1.56
N PHE A 99 16.40 -1.24 -1.81
CA PHE A 99 15.32 -1.45 -0.85
C PHE A 99 15.11 -2.95 -0.55
N ASP A 100 15.32 -3.34 0.71
CA ASP A 100 15.03 -4.67 1.23
C ASP A 100 13.56 -4.77 1.69
N ALA A 101 12.76 -5.52 0.94
CA ALA A 101 11.35 -5.75 1.27
C ALA A 101 11.16 -6.84 2.34
N LEU A 102 12.19 -7.59 2.72
CA LEU A 102 12.12 -8.63 3.76
C LEU A 102 12.43 -8.08 5.16
N ASP A 103 13.22 -7.01 5.23
CA ASP A 103 13.44 -6.23 6.44
C ASP A 103 13.56 -4.73 6.11
N PRO A 104 12.43 -4.04 5.85
CA PRO A 104 12.46 -2.62 5.52
C PRO A 104 13.08 -1.78 6.63
N ASP A 105 14.10 -0.99 6.29
CA ASP A 105 14.61 0.07 7.15
C ASP A 105 13.52 1.13 7.35
N LEU A 106 13.27 1.53 8.60
CA LEU A 106 12.29 2.57 8.90
C LEU A 106 12.66 3.93 8.32
N ALA A 107 13.95 4.19 8.04
CA ALA A 107 14.37 5.38 7.31
C ALA A 107 13.81 5.41 5.87
N HIS A 108 13.45 4.26 5.30
CA HIS A 108 12.83 4.14 3.99
C HIS A 108 11.30 4.22 4.03
N VAL A 109 10.69 4.20 5.21
CA VAL A 109 9.23 4.23 5.40
C VAL A 109 8.82 5.65 5.77
N ALA A 110 7.75 6.16 5.17
CA ALA A 110 7.14 7.42 5.58
C ALA A 110 6.39 7.23 6.90
N ALA A 111 6.63 8.11 7.87
CA ALA A 111 5.96 8.06 9.17
C ALA A 111 4.49 8.48 9.08
N ILE A 112 3.69 8.19 10.11
CA ILE A 112 2.34 8.74 10.24
C ILE A 112 2.38 10.27 10.17
N GLY A 113 1.63 10.83 9.22
CA GLY A 113 1.55 12.28 8.99
C GLY A 113 2.63 12.85 8.07
N GLU A 114 3.61 12.05 7.67
CA GLU A 114 4.57 12.40 6.63
C GLU A 114 3.95 12.21 5.24
N ASP A 115 4.20 13.15 4.33
CA ASP A 115 3.82 13.00 2.92
C ASP A 115 4.77 11.99 2.25
N PRO A 116 4.28 10.84 1.76
CA PRO A 116 5.11 9.82 1.11
C PRO A 116 5.66 10.32 -0.24
N ALA A 117 6.88 9.92 -0.58
CA ALA A 117 7.48 10.19 -1.89
C ALA A 117 7.06 9.17 -2.97
N ALA A 118 6.68 7.97 -2.55
CA ALA A 118 6.29 6.87 -3.43
C ALA A 118 5.49 5.80 -2.66
N LEU A 119 4.88 4.86 -3.38
CA LEU A 119 4.32 3.64 -2.80
C LEU A 119 5.10 2.41 -3.24
N TYR A 120 5.11 1.39 -2.38
CA TYR A 120 5.54 0.04 -2.72
C TYR A 120 4.44 -0.97 -2.40
N GLY A 121 4.02 -1.73 -3.42
CA GLY A 121 3.04 -2.80 -3.31
C GLY A 121 3.76 -4.00 -2.73
N TRP A 122 3.53 -4.25 -1.44
CA TRP A 122 4.34 -5.18 -0.66
C TRP A 122 3.80 -6.60 -0.69
N GLY A 123 2.48 -6.75 -0.81
CA GLY A 123 1.86 -8.05 -0.97
C GLY A 123 0.35 -7.97 -1.16
N ILE A 124 -0.18 -8.91 -1.94
CA ILE A 124 -1.61 -9.14 -2.10
C ILE A 124 -1.87 -10.64 -2.05
N ALA A 125 -2.81 -11.06 -1.22
CA ALA A 125 -3.19 -12.46 -1.08
C ALA A 125 -4.69 -12.56 -0.81
N ALA A 126 -5.37 -13.50 -1.46
CA ALA A 126 -6.80 -13.74 -1.23
C ALA A 126 -7.16 -15.20 -1.52
N THR A 127 -8.09 -15.76 -0.75
CA THR A 127 -8.59 -17.15 -0.92
C THR A 127 -9.84 -17.22 -1.80
N ARG A 128 -10.58 -16.11 -1.93
CA ARG A 128 -11.85 -16.05 -2.66
C ARG A 128 -11.78 -15.08 -3.84
N LYS A 129 -12.45 -15.42 -4.94
CA LYS A 129 -12.51 -14.56 -6.15
C LYS A 129 -13.06 -13.17 -5.85
N MET A 130 -14.09 -13.07 -5.02
CA MET A 130 -14.68 -11.78 -4.63
C MET A 130 -13.74 -10.95 -3.76
N ALA A 131 -13.07 -11.57 -2.78
CA ALA A 131 -12.04 -10.89 -1.99
C ALA A 131 -10.89 -10.41 -2.88
N ALA A 132 -10.37 -11.26 -3.77
CA ALA A 132 -9.34 -10.87 -4.73
C ALA A 132 -9.76 -9.68 -5.60
N ARG A 133 -11.02 -9.69 -6.08
CA ARG A 133 -11.57 -8.58 -6.86
C ARG A 133 -11.61 -7.29 -6.05
N ARG A 134 -12.10 -7.31 -4.81
CA ARG A 134 -12.13 -6.15 -3.91
C ARG A 134 -10.74 -5.59 -3.65
N LEU A 135 -9.75 -6.45 -3.35
CA LEU A 135 -8.37 -6.00 -3.14
C LEU A 135 -7.79 -5.32 -4.39
N VAL A 136 -8.03 -5.88 -5.58
CA VAL A 136 -7.58 -5.29 -6.85
C VAL A 136 -8.30 -3.98 -7.15
N ASP A 137 -9.61 -3.92 -6.93
CA ASP A 137 -10.39 -2.69 -7.12
C ASP A 137 -9.94 -1.61 -6.12
N GLY A 138 -9.57 -2.00 -4.89
CA GLY A 138 -9.00 -1.09 -3.89
C GLY A 138 -7.62 -0.56 -4.28
N LEU A 139 -6.73 -1.41 -4.80
CA LEU A 139 -5.46 -1.00 -5.37
C LEU A 139 -5.65 0.01 -6.51
N SER A 140 -6.62 -0.25 -7.40
CA SER A 140 -6.96 0.68 -8.48
C SER A 140 -7.58 1.98 -7.96
N ALA A 141 -8.43 1.93 -6.93
CA ALA A 141 -9.04 3.11 -6.34
C ALA A 141 -8.00 4.03 -5.70
N ILE A 142 -7.09 3.49 -4.87
CA ILE A 142 -6.03 4.30 -4.27
C ILE A 142 -5.11 4.86 -5.36
N ALA A 143 -4.72 4.03 -6.34
CA ALA A 143 -3.85 4.45 -7.44
C ALA A 143 -4.50 5.55 -8.28
N ASN A 144 -5.81 5.54 -8.49
CA ASN A 144 -6.53 6.58 -9.24
C ASN A 144 -7.04 7.75 -8.41
N GLY A 145 -6.76 7.76 -7.10
CA GLY A 145 -7.24 8.79 -6.18
C GLY A 145 -6.09 9.31 -5.30
N PRO A 146 -6.07 8.97 -4.00
CA PRO A 146 -5.20 9.61 -3.00
C PRO A 146 -3.71 9.52 -3.30
N VAL A 147 -3.27 8.53 -4.09
CA VAL A 147 -1.85 8.32 -4.39
C VAL A 147 -1.53 8.39 -5.88
N GLY A 148 -2.46 8.81 -6.74
CA GLY A 148 -2.24 8.84 -8.19
C GLY A 148 -1.14 9.78 -8.67
N HIS A 149 -0.82 10.78 -7.84
CA HIS A 149 0.29 11.70 -8.06
C HIS A 149 1.66 11.13 -7.65
N LEU A 150 1.71 9.94 -7.06
CA LEU A 150 2.93 9.29 -6.59
C LEU A 150 3.33 8.13 -7.51
N PRO A 151 4.64 7.88 -7.69
CA PRO A 151 5.07 6.69 -8.37
C PRO A 151 4.79 5.47 -7.48
N TYR A 152 4.29 4.40 -8.10
CA TYR A 152 3.92 3.19 -7.38
C TYR A 152 4.74 2.01 -7.91
N TYR A 153 5.48 1.36 -7.03
CA TYR A 153 6.41 0.27 -7.37
C TYR A 153 5.94 -1.05 -6.79
N SER A 154 6.38 -2.17 -7.36
CA SER A 154 6.21 -3.49 -6.76
C SER A 154 7.20 -4.49 -7.35
N ARG A 155 7.44 -5.59 -6.65
CA ARG A 155 8.06 -6.80 -7.23
C ARG A 155 7.09 -7.95 -7.07
N ALA A 156 6.84 -8.65 -8.16
CA ALA A 156 5.96 -9.81 -8.11
C ALA A 156 6.69 -11.00 -7.47
N ALA A 157 6.09 -11.58 -6.43
CA ALA A 157 6.60 -12.82 -5.83
C ALA A 157 6.23 -14.08 -6.64
N THR A 158 5.20 -13.98 -7.50
CA THR A 158 4.72 -15.10 -8.31
C THR A 158 4.39 -14.64 -9.74
N PRO A 159 4.45 -15.53 -10.76
CA PRO A 159 4.04 -15.19 -12.12
C PRO A 159 2.58 -14.73 -12.24
N GLN A 160 1.69 -15.29 -11.40
CA GLN A 160 0.29 -14.87 -11.35
C GLN A 160 0.16 -13.45 -10.81
N GLY A 161 0.93 -13.09 -9.77
CA GLY A 161 0.98 -11.74 -9.24
C GLY A 161 1.54 -10.73 -10.25
N GLU A 162 2.58 -11.10 -10.99
CA GLU A 162 3.15 -10.27 -12.06
C GLU A 162 2.10 -9.97 -13.15
N ARG A 163 1.44 -11.02 -13.64
CA ARG A 163 0.38 -10.88 -14.64
C ARG A 163 -0.75 -9.98 -14.16
N LEU A 164 -1.16 -10.12 -12.89
CA LEU A 164 -2.17 -9.25 -12.28
C LEU A 164 -1.73 -7.77 -12.31
N LEU A 165 -0.52 -7.47 -11.86
CA LEU A 165 0.02 -6.10 -11.82
C LEU A 165 0.08 -5.49 -13.23
N ILE A 166 0.54 -6.25 -14.23
CA ILE A 166 0.74 -5.75 -15.60
C ILE A 166 -0.59 -5.62 -16.37
N GLU A 167 -1.41 -6.67 -16.38
CA GLU A 167 -2.60 -6.74 -17.24
C GLU A 167 -3.83 -6.06 -16.64
N ARG A 168 -3.97 -6.05 -15.31
CA ARG A 168 -5.18 -5.52 -14.65
C ARG A 168 -4.97 -4.15 -14.04
N ILE A 169 -3.79 -3.89 -13.48
CA ILE A 169 -3.50 -2.62 -12.79
C ILE A 169 -2.73 -1.65 -13.68
N GLY A 170 -1.93 -2.16 -14.63
CA GLY A 170 -1.22 -1.34 -15.62
C GLY A 170 0.23 -1.06 -15.27
N PHE A 171 0.82 -1.81 -14.34
CA PHE A 171 2.26 -1.75 -14.08
C PHE A 171 3.07 -2.10 -15.33
N ARG A 172 4.28 -1.56 -15.42
CA ARG A 172 5.25 -1.82 -16.47
C ARG A 172 6.62 -2.13 -15.85
N PRO A 173 7.48 -2.88 -16.53
CA PRO A 173 8.85 -3.06 -16.09
C PRO A 173 9.55 -1.71 -15.86
N TYR A 174 10.23 -1.56 -14.74
CA TYR A 174 11.03 -0.38 -14.46
C TYR A 174 12.25 -0.36 -15.39
N PRO A 175 12.52 0.74 -16.13
CA PRO A 175 13.62 0.76 -17.09
C PRO A 175 14.97 0.44 -16.46
N GLY A 176 15.70 -0.50 -17.06
CA GLY A 176 17.02 -0.91 -16.58
C GLY A 176 17.01 -1.79 -15.34
N SER A 177 15.84 -2.22 -14.87
CA SER A 177 15.75 -3.00 -13.64
C SER A 177 16.43 -4.37 -13.74
N THR A 178 17.16 -4.75 -12.69
CA THR A 178 17.81 -6.07 -12.59
C THR A 178 17.11 -7.02 -11.62
N THR A 179 16.23 -6.48 -10.77
CA THR A 179 15.51 -7.23 -9.72
C THR A 179 14.04 -7.49 -10.04
N GLY A 180 13.61 -7.27 -11.29
CA GLY A 180 12.21 -7.42 -11.71
C GLY A 180 11.28 -6.35 -11.12
N LEU A 181 11.81 -5.15 -10.84
CA LEU A 181 11.03 -4.02 -10.37
C LEU A 181 10.01 -3.61 -11.43
N LEU A 182 8.76 -3.45 -10.98
CA LEU A 182 7.67 -2.90 -11.77
C LEU A 182 7.30 -1.51 -11.25
N GLN A 183 6.81 -0.67 -12.14
CA GLN A 183 6.31 0.67 -11.83
C GLN A 183 4.95 0.91 -12.50
N LEU A 184 4.04 1.50 -11.76
CA LEU A 184 2.92 2.27 -12.27
C LEU A 184 3.31 3.75 -12.16
N ALA A 185 3.37 4.41 -13.32
CA ALA A 185 3.73 5.82 -13.38
C ALA A 185 2.65 6.67 -12.70
N PRO A 186 3.02 7.77 -12.03
CA PRO A 186 2.05 8.75 -11.58
C PRO A 186 1.24 9.23 -12.78
N HIS A 187 -0.07 9.33 -12.62
CA HIS A 187 -0.88 10.07 -13.56
C HIS A 187 -1.23 11.41 -12.94
N LEU A 188 -0.97 12.49 -13.67
CA LEU A 188 -1.22 13.87 -13.25
C LEU A 188 -2.73 14.21 -13.21
N GLY A 189 -3.59 13.24 -12.92
CA GLY A 189 -5.04 13.39 -12.84
C GLY A 189 -5.46 13.97 -11.50
N SER A 190 -5.82 15.26 -11.52
CA SER A 190 -6.43 16.05 -10.45
C SER A 190 -5.79 15.93 -9.06
N ARG A 191 -4.92 16.92 -8.76
CA ARG A 191 -4.73 17.36 -7.37
C ARG A 191 -6.12 17.52 -6.75
N ILE A 192 -6.38 16.85 -5.64
CA ILE A 192 -7.48 17.26 -4.77
C ILE A 192 -7.15 18.72 -4.42
N ALA A 193 -7.92 19.64 -5.00
CA ALA A 193 -7.84 21.04 -4.68
C ALA A 193 -8.11 21.18 -3.18
N ALA A 194 -7.23 21.92 -2.52
CA ALA A 194 -7.40 22.37 -1.15
C ALA A 194 -8.74 23.10 -0.98
#